data_AF-A0A842TC74-F1
#
_entry.id   AF-A0A842TC74-F1
#
_cell.length_a   1.000
_cell.length_b   1.000
_cell.length_c   1.000
_cell.angle_alpha   90.00
_cell.angle_beta   90.00
_cell.angle_gamma   90.00
#
_symmetry.space_group_name_H-M   'P 1'
#
loop_
_entity.id
_entity.type
_entity.pdbx_description
1 polymer ?
#
loop_
_entity_poly.entity_id
_entity_poly.type
_entity_poly.pdbx_seq_one_letter_code
_entity_poly.pdbx_strand_id
1 'polypeptide(L)'
;MERKKIILYWATGSFLLMVLLNFSIFFWDFFAGSLTQSFGVLDPYYGLAMFYVYMISLFTSFISVYLILKTQIFGIGFLLWTPYAIIGFFVEGYFELILNDALISIWSVVGYCVFGLLTGLSADVSFKILDKKTRLRKEYVSSLTGMVQSIVYFGLIIIALAFFYKQGWSAGSFSDSGTFLGNAYFGLPWMIIHAFIGGFLAHSIYQNQKK
;
A
#
# COMPACT_ATOMS: atom_id res chain seq x y z
N MET A 1 14.35 6.81 23.31
CA MET A 1 15.10 5.98 22.34
C MET A 1 16.10 6.88 21.62
N GLU A 2 17.32 6.42 21.41
CA GLU A 2 18.36 7.21 20.73
C GLU A 2 18.03 7.47 19.25
N ARG A 3 18.32 8.68 18.77
CA ARG A 3 18.06 9.11 17.38
C ARG A 3 18.64 8.16 16.34
N LYS A 4 19.83 7.60 16.60
CA LYS A 4 20.48 6.61 15.71
C LYS A 4 19.62 5.36 15.51
N LYS A 5 18.95 4.86 16.56
CA LYS A 5 18.09 3.68 16.48
C LYS A 5 16.82 3.95 15.69
N ILE A 6 16.23 5.14 15.82
CA ILE A 6 15.07 5.56 15.03
C ILE A 6 15.40 5.57 13.53
N ILE A 7 16.52 6.19 13.18
CA ILE A 7 16.98 6.26 11.78
C ILE A 7 17.23 4.85 11.23
N LEU A 8 17.86 3.97 12.02
CA LEU A 8 18.08 2.58 11.61
C LEU A 8 16.76 1.84 11.36
N TYR A 9 15.79 1.92 12.27
CA TYR A 9 14.50 1.26 12.09
C TYR A 9 13.73 1.82 10.90
N TRP A 10 13.75 3.14 10.71
CA TRP A 10 13.17 3.77 9.54
C TRP A 10 13.83 3.29 8.26
N ALA A 11 15.16 3.29 8.18
CA ALA A 11 15.90 2.85 6.99
C ALA A 11 15.61 1.38 6.65
N THR A 12 15.62 0.49 7.64
CA THR A 12 15.29 -0.92 7.45
C THR A 12 13.83 -1.10 7.01
N GLY A 13 12.89 -0.41 7.67
CA GLY A 13 11.48 -0.47 7.32
C GLY A 13 11.22 0.02 5.90
N SER A 14 11.80 1.17 5.53
CA SER A 14 11.67 1.73 4.18
C SER A 14 12.30 0.83 3.14
N PHE A 15 13.47 0.25 3.40
CA PHE A 15 14.09 -0.72 2.49
C PHE A 15 13.18 -1.94 2.27
N LEU A 16 12.63 -2.53 3.34
CA LEU A 16 11.70 -3.65 3.23
C LEU A 16 10.42 -3.28 2.49
N LEU A 17 9.87 -2.09 2.74
CA LEU A 17 8.71 -1.57 2.01
C LEU A 17 9.04 -1.40 0.52
N MET A 18 10.19 -0.83 0.17
CA MET A 18 10.64 -0.68 -1.21
C MET A 18 10.79 -2.03 -1.91
N VAL A 19 11.40 -3.02 -1.25
CA VAL A 19 11.52 -4.38 -1.80
C VAL A 19 10.13 -4.95 -2.05
N LEU A 20 9.24 -4.91 -1.06
CA LEU A 20 7.87 -5.40 -1.19
C LEU A 20 7.13 -4.74 -2.36
N LEU A 21 7.19 -3.41 -2.47
CA LEU A 21 6.48 -2.67 -3.51
C LEU A 21 7.12 -2.84 -4.89
N ASN A 22 8.45 -2.95 -5.01
CA ASN A 22 9.08 -3.26 -6.30
C ASN A 22 8.77 -4.68 -6.77
N PHE A 23 8.81 -5.66 -5.85
CA PHE A 23 8.34 -7.00 -6.19
C PHE A 23 6.86 -6.95 -6.60
N SER A 24 6.06 -6.08 -5.99
CA SER A 24 4.65 -5.92 -6.36
C SER A 24 4.39 -5.42 -7.76
N ILE A 25 5.28 -4.65 -8.37
CA ILE A 25 5.11 -4.18 -9.75
C ILE A 25 5.02 -5.36 -10.72
N PHE A 26 5.85 -6.40 -10.51
CA PHE A 26 5.77 -7.64 -11.28
C PHE A 26 4.41 -8.35 -11.13
N PHE A 27 3.69 -8.11 -10.03
CA PHE A 27 2.42 -8.76 -9.75
C PHE A 27 1.18 -7.90 -10.01
N TRP A 28 1.30 -6.57 -9.90
CA TRP A 28 0.25 -5.60 -10.24
C TRP A 28 0.02 -5.52 -11.74
N ASP A 29 1.07 -5.71 -12.54
CA ASP A 29 0.97 -5.82 -14.00
C ASP A 29 0.11 -7.05 -14.42
N PHE A 30 0.06 -8.09 -13.57
CA PHE A 30 -0.84 -9.23 -13.77
C PHE A 30 -2.32 -8.94 -13.42
N PHE A 31 -2.66 -7.81 -12.78
CA PHE A 31 -4.05 -7.42 -12.45
C PHE A 31 -4.77 -6.61 -13.52
N ALA A 32 -4.06 -6.07 -14.50
CA ALA A 32 -4.69 -5.37 -15.61
C ALA A 32 -5.47 -6.30 -16.54
N GLY A 33 -5.29 -7.63 -16.43
CA GLY A 33 -5.96 -8.58 -17.31
C GLY A 33 -5.70 -8.23 -18.78
N SER A 34 -6.74 -8.19 -19.60
CA SER A 34 -6.66 -7.79 -21.01
C SER A 34 -6.33 -6.30 -21.26
N LEU A 35 -6.19 -5.45 -20.23
CA LEU A 35 -5.87 -4.02 -20.40
C LEU A 35 -4.36 -3.75 -20.54
N THR A 36 -3.48 -4.66 -20.13
CA THR A 36 -2.05 -4.63 -20.50
C THR A 36 -1.74 -5.39 -21.79
N GLN A 37 -2.77 -6.03 -22.37
CA GLN A 37 -2.70 -6.68 -23.69
C GLN A 37 -2.33 -5.67 -24.80
N SER A 38 -2.70 -4.40 -24.63
CA SER A 38 -2.31 -3.31 -25.53
C SER A 38 -0.84 -2.89 -25.43
N PHE A 39 -0.10 -3.31 -24.38
CA PHE A 39 1.35 -3.09 -24.29
C PHE A 39 2.17 -4.23 -24.93
N GLY A 40 1.55 -5.38 -25.25
CA GLY A 40 2.14 -6.40 -26.12
C GLY A 40 3.35 -7.19 -25.59
N VAL A 41 3.67 -7.12 -24.28
CA VAL A 41 4.91 -7.70 -23.74
C VAL A 41 4.71 -9.04 -23.00
N LEU A 42 3.50 -9.39 -22.51
CA LEU A 42 3.30 -10.58 -21.65
C LEU A 42 2.00 -11.36 -21.95
N ASP A 43 2.08 -12.70 -21.93
CA ASP A 43 0.94 -13.63 -22.06
C ASP A 43 -0.03 -13.56 -20.85
N PRO A 44 -1.32 -13.90 -21.01
CA PRO A 44 -2.30 -13.82 -19.93
C PRO A 44 -2.04 -14.87 -18.83
N TYR A 45 -1.73 -14.41 -17.62
CA TYR A 45 -1.61 -15.27 -16.43
C TYR A 45 -2.92 -15.24 -15.63
N TYR A 46 -3.62 -16.38 -15.54
CA TYR A 46 -4.86 -16.53 -14.78
C TYR A 46 -4.57 -16.96 -13.32
N GLY A 47 -5.17 -16.27 -12.33
CA GLY A 47 -5.35 -16.75 -10.95
C GLY A 47 -4.25 -16.48 -9.91
N LEU A 48 -2.98 -16.34 -10.28
CA LEU A 48 -1.86 -16.14 -9.33
C LEU A 48 -1.74 -14.71 -8.78
N ALA A 49 -2.24 -13.72 -9.51
CA ALA A 49 -2.11 -12.30 -9.17
C ALA A 49 -2.91 -11.92 -7.91
N MET A 50 -4.16 -12.39 -7.78
CA MET A 50 -5.05 -12.12 -6.63
C MET A 50 -4.42 -12.41 -5.27
N PHE A 51 -3.64 -13.49 -5.17
CA PHE A 51 -2.91 -13.86 -3.96
C PHE A 51 -1.93 -12.75 -3.53
N TYR A 52 -1.29 -12.08 -4.49
CA TYR A 52 -0.20 -11.16 -4.21
C TYR A 52 -0.70 -9.82 -3.65
N VAL A 53 -1.84 -9.28 -4.11
CA VAL A 53 -2.41 -8.04 -3.55
C VAL A 53 -2.76 -8.21 -2.06
N TYR A 54 -3.22 -9.38 -1.64
CA TYR A 54 -3.52 -9.65 -0.22
C TYR A 54 -2.23 -9.74 0.61
N MET A 55 -1.18 -10.35 0.04
CA MET A 55 0.13 -10.45 0.68
C MET A 55 0.81 -9.08 0.81
N ILE A 56 0.65 -8.17 -0.15
CA ILE A 56 1.10 -6.77 -0.01
C ILE A 56 0.40 -6.12 1.17
N SER A 57 -0.93 -6.24 1.29
CA SER A 57 -1.67 -5.68 2.42
C SER A 57 -1.19 -6.23 3.77
N LEU A 58 -0.86 -7.53 3.84
CA LEU A 58 -0.27 -8.15 5.04
C LEU A 58 1.07 -7.52 5.39
N PHE A 59 2.00 -7.47 4.43
CA PHE A 59 3.37 -7.03 4.72
C PHE A 59 3.47 -5.51 4.89
N THR A 60 2.74 -4.72 4.10
CA THR A 60 2.68 -3.26 4.27
C THR A 60 2.09 -2.87 5.62
N SER A 61 1.03 -3.55 6.09
CA SER A 61 0.48 -3.29 7.42
C SER A 61 1.44 -3.74 8.51
N PHE A 62 2.07 -4.92 8.35
CA PHE A 62 3.08 -5.41 9.27
C PHE A 62 4.24 -4.41 9.43
N ILE A 63 4.87 -3.98 8.33
CA ILE A 63 6.04 -3.08 8.35
C ILE A 63 5.67 -1.74 8.99
N SER A 64 4.57 -1.11 8.54
CA SER A 64 4.12 0.17 9.08
C SER A 64 3.80 0.10 10.58
N VAL A 65 2.95 -0.86 10.98
CA VAL A 65 2.50 -1.00 12.36
C VAL A 65 3.66 -1.41 13.28
N TYR A 66 4.53 -2.31 12.82
CA TYR A 66 5.71 -2.70 13.60
C TYR A 66 6.65 -1.51 13.82
N LEU A 67 6.88 -0.68 12.79
CA LEU A 67 7.72 0.50 12.91
C LEU A 67 7.11 1.53 13.87
N ILE A 68 5.80 1.77 13.80
CA ILE A 68 5.07 2.61 14.77
C ILE A 68 5.21 2.04 16.18
N LEU A 69 5.02 0.73 16.38
CA LEU A 69 5.17 0.08 17.68
C LEU A 69 6.60 0.18 18.23
N LYS A 70 7.61 0.01 17.38
CA LYS A 70 9.01 0.09 17.76
C LYS A 70 9.46 1.50 18.10
N THR A 71 8.96 2.49 17.37
CA THR A 71 9.44 3.86 17.53
C THR A 71 8.58 4.70 18.47
N GLN A 72 7.28 4.45 18.52
CA GLN A 72 6.28 5.26 19.24
C GLN A 72 6.28 6.73 18.83
N ILE A 73 6.72 7.03 17.61
CA ILE A 73 6.80 8.40 17.06
C ILE A 73 5.68 8.57 16.03
N PHE A 74 4.90 9.63 16.20
CA PHE A 74 3.90 10.02 15.22
C PHE A 74 4.59 10.58 13.97
N GLY A 75 4.15 10.13 12.79
CA GLY A 75 4.69 10.52 11.49
C GLY A 75 5.74 9.55 10.96
N ILE A 76 6.08 8.49 11.70
CA ILE A 76 7.01 7.47 11.22
C ILE A 76 6.39 6.64 10.09
N GLY A 77 5.07 6.43 10.11
CA GLY A 77 4.32 5.83 9.03
C GLY A 77 4.39 6.69 7.77
N PHE A 78 4.18 8.00 7.86
CA PHE A 78 4.39 8.92 6.73
C PHE A 78 5.82 8.85 6.18
N LEU A 79 6.83 8.92 7.06
CA LEU A 79 8.25 8.90 6.67
C LEU A 79 8.67 7.58 6.03
N LEU A 80 8.07 6.46 6.45
CA LEU A 80 8.34 5.14 5.89
C LEU A 80 8.14 5.11 4.37
N TRP A 81 7.14 5.83 3.86
CA TRP A 81 6.77 5.88 2.44
C TRP A 81 7.55 6.93 1.63
N THR A 82 8.33 7.79 2.27
CA THR A 82 9.04 8.89 1.58
C THR A 82 10.02 8.39 0.51
N PRO A 83 10.86 7.35 0.74
CA PRO A 83 11.73 6.82 -0.31
C PRO A 83 10.96 6.29 -1.53
N TYR A 84 9.82 5.64 -1.28
CA TYR A 84 8.93 5.16 -2.34
C TYR A 84 8.35 6.31 -3.15
N ALA A 85 7.86 7.36 -2.49
CA ALA A 85 7.34 8.54 -3.17
C ALA A 85 8.40 9.25 -4.03
N ILE A 86 9.64 9.37 -3.54
CA ILE A 86 10.73 10.01 -4.29
C ILE A 86 11.08 9.19 -5.53
N ILE A 87 11.29 7.88 -5.37
CA ILE A 87 11.67 7.01 -6.49
C ILE A 87 10.51 6.89 -7.47
N GLY A 88 9.29 6.70 -6.96
CA GLY A 88 8.06 6.63 -7.73
C GLY A 88 7.84 7.86 -8.61
N PHE A 89 8.19 9.06 -8.14
CA PHE A 89 8.10 10.27 -8.97
C PHE A 89 8.84 10.14 -10.31
N PHE A 90 10.07 9.61 -10.27
CA PHE A 90 10.87 9.44 -11.48
C PHE A 90 10.42 8.24 -12.31
N VAL A 91 10.06 7.13 -11.65
CA VAL A 91 9.62 5.91 -12.34
C VAL A 91 8.28 6.14 -13.04
N GLU A 92 7.26 6.59 -12.31
CA GLU A 92 5.93 6.89 -12.86
C GLU A 92 5.99 8.04 -13.88
N GLY A 93 6.80 9.06 -13.61
CA GLY A 93 7.01 10.17 -14.55
C GLY A 93 7.63 9.72 -15.87
N TYR A 94 8.54 8.75 -15.86
CA TYR A 94 9.14 8.24 -17.09
C TYR A 94 8.23 7.23 -17.79
N PHE A 95 7.74 6.22 -17.08
CA PHE A 95 6.95 5.14 -17.67
C PHE A 95 5.54 5.60 -18.03
N GLU A 96 4.77 6.08 -17.06
CA GLU A 96 3.34 6.32 -17.22
C GLU A 96 3.01 7.67 -17.88
N LEU A 97 3.89 8.68 -17.75
CA LEU A 97 3.67 9.99 -18.36
C LEU A 97 4.41 10.17 -19.69
N ILE A 98 5.69 9.77 -19.80
CA ILE A 98 6.49 10.02 -21.01
C ILE A 98 6.41 8.86 -22.00
N LEU A 99 6.61 7.62 -21.54
CA LEU A 99 6.71 6.45 -22.42
C LEU A 99 5.34 5.94 -22.87
N ASN A 100 4.40 5.75 -21.93
CA ASN A 100 3.09 5.14 -22.18
C ASN A 100 1.96 6.16 -22.39
N ASP A 101 2.20 7.44 -22.10
CA ASP A 101 1.22 8.53 -22.20
C ASP A 101 -0.13 8.26 -21.50
N ALA A 102 -0.11 7.47 -20.42
CA ALA A 102 -1.28 6.99 -19.70
C ALA A 102 -1.83 8.04 -18.72
N LEU A 103 -0.96 8.83 -18.08
CA LEU A 103 -1.33 9.86 -17.11
C LEU A 103 -1.73 11.18 -17.78
N ILE A 104 -2.67 11.90 -17.17
CA ILE A 104 -3.18 13.18 -17.68
C ILE A 104 -2.08 14.26 -17.72
N SER A 105 -1.26 14.35 -16.67
CA SER A 105 -0.19 15.35 -16.57
C SER A 105 0.82 15.01 -15.49
N ILE A 106 1.88 15.82 -15.35
CA ILE A 106 2.85 15.72 -14.24
C ILE A 106 2.20 15.84 -12.85
N TRP A 107 1.06 16.53 -12.74
CA TRP A 107 0.33 16.62 -11.47
C TRP A 107 -0.28 15.29 -11.04
N SER A 108 -0.59 14.41 -11.99
CA SER A 108 -0.98 13.02 -11.71
C SER A 108 0.16 12.25 -11.03
N VAL A 109 1.40 12.44 -11.48
CA VAL A 109 2.60 11.84 -10.89
C VAL A 109 2.82 12.36 -9.47
N VAL A 110 2.72 13.68 -9.27
CA VAL A 110 2.79 14.30 -7.93
C VAL A 110 1.69 13.74 -7.01
N GLY A 111 0.46 13.63 -7.51
CA GLY A 111 -0.67 13.05 -6.78
C GLY A 111 -0.40 11.61 -6.32
N TYR A 112 0.12 10.77 -7.22
CA TYR A 112 0.54 9.40 -6.89
C TYR A 112 1.56 9.34 -5.77
N CYS A 113 2.57 10.21 -5.81
CA CYS A 113 3.58 10.31 -4.76
C CYS A 113 2.98 10.70 -3.41
N VAL A 114 2.03 11.64 -3.41
CA VAL A 114 1.30 12.06 -2.21
C VAL A 114 0.43 10.92 -1.67
N PHE A 115 -0.14 10.07 -2.51
CA PHE A 115 -0.99 8.96 -2.07
C PHE A 115 -0.22 7.91 -1.26
N GLY A 116 1.04 7.63 -1.61
CA GLY A 116 1.92 6.80 -0.78
C GLY A 116 2.11 7.40 0.63
N LEU A 117 2.36 8.71 0.69
CA LEU A 117 2.53 9.42 1.96
C LEU A 117 1.25 9.44 2.81
N LEU A 118 0.09 9.66 2.19
CA LEU A 118 -1.21 9.62 2.86
C LEU A 118 -1.54 8.22 3.40
N THR A 119 -1.12 7.17 2.69
CA THR A 119 -1.23 5.79 3.17
C THR A 119 -0.45 5.60 4.47
N GLY A 120 0.81 6.03 4.51
CA GLY A 120 1.62 6.00 5.73
C GLY A 120 1.02 6.83 6.87
N LEU A 121 0.56 8.05 6.57
CA LEU A 121 -0.09 8.94 7.54
C LEU A 121 -1.36 8.34 8.15
N SER A 122 -2.14 7.61 7.36
CA SER A 122 -3.35 6.96 7.84
C SER A 122 -3.06 5.94 8.94
N ALA A 123 -1.92 5.24 8.88
CA ALA A 123 -1.48 4.33 9.92
C ALA A 123 -1.11 5.10 11.20
N ASP A 124 -0.35 6.20 11.08
CA ASP A 124 0.01 7.05 12.22
C ASP A 124 -1.24 7.61 12.94
N VAL A 125 -2.20 8.13 12.17
CA VAL A 125 -3.44 8.73 12.67
C VAL A 125 -4.32 7.67 13.33
N SER A 126 -4.56 6.55 12.65
CA SER A 126 -5.41 5.47 13.17
C SER A 126 -4.83 4.87 14.44
N PHE A 127 -3.52 4.57 14.47
CA PHE A 127 -2.87 4.05 15.67
C PHE A 127 -3.04 5.01 16.86
N LYS A 128 -2.74 6.31 16.65
CA LYS A 128 -2.85 7.33 17.70
C LYS A 128 -4.28 7.48 18.21
N ILE A 129 -5.27 7.48 17.33
CA ILE A 129 -6.69 7.63 17.69
C ILE A 129 -7.17 6.39 18.45
N LEU A 130 -6.95 5.20 17.89
CA LEU A 130 -7.38 3.93 18.48
C LEU A 130 -6.75 3.76 19.86
N ASP A 131 -5.44 3.97 19.95
CA ASP A 131 -4.71 3.80 21.21
C ASP A 131 -5.18 4.76 22.31
N LYS A 132 -5.39 6.03 21.96
CA LYS A 132 -5.73 7.05 22.97
C LYS A 132 -7.21 7.12 23.30
N LYS A 133 -8.10 6.74 22.37
CA LYS A 133 -9.55 7.01 22.52
C LYS A 133 -10.42 5.78 22.77
N THR A 134 -9.98 4.55 22.44
CA THR A 134 -10.90 3.40 22.39
C THR A 134 -10.77 2.39 23.52
N ARG A 135 -9.79 2.54 24.44
CA ARG A 135 -9.48 1.55 25.51
C ARG A 135 -9.29 0.11 25.01
N LEU A 136 -9.09 -0.07 23.71
CA LEU A 136 -8.85 -1.39 23.10
C LEU A 136 -7.50 -1.93 23.54
N ARG A 137 -7.39 -3.26 23.58
CA ARG A 137 -6.10 -3.91 23.81
C ARG A 137 -5.15 -3.63 22.64
N LYS A 138 -3.85 -3.60 22.92
CA LYS A 138 -2.83 -3.20 21.94
C LYS A 138 -2.78 -4.12 20.72
N GLU A 139 -3.14 -5.39 20.85
CA GLU A 139 -3.27 -6.30 19.71
C GLU A 139 -4.32 -5.78 18.71
N TYR A 140 -5.51 -5.43 19.19
CA TYR A 140 -6.60 -4.93 18.34
C TYR A 140 -6.33 -3.53 17.80
N VAL A 141 -5.70 -2.65 18.59
CA VAL A 141 -5.23 -1.35 18.09
C VAL A 141 -4.32 -1.54 16.88
N SER A 142 -3.37 -2.47 16.98
CA SER A 142 -2.40 -2.76 15.92
C SER A 142 -3.07 -3.37 14.68
N SER A 143 -3.96 -4.34 14.87
CA SER A 143 -4.72 -4.95 13.76
C SER A 143 -5.65 -3.97 13.04
N LEU A 144 -6.40 -3.16 13.78
CA LEU A 144 -7.31 -2.16 13.19
C LEU A 144 -6.55 -1.03 12.49
N THR A 145 -5.37 -0.65 12.99
CA THR A 145 -4.47 0.29 12.29
C THR A 145 -4.10 -0.25 10.91
N GLY A 146 -3.71 -1.53 10.84
CA GLY A 146 -3.42 -2.19 9.56
C GLY A 146 -4.60 -2.18 8.60
N MET A 147 -5.80 -2.52 9.08
CA MET A 147 -7.03 -2.44 8.27
C MET A 147 -7.27 -1.04 7.70
N VAL A 148 -7.21 0.00 8.56
CA VAL A 148 -7.44 1.39 8.12
C VAL A 148 -6.43 1.79 7.06
N GLN A 149 -5.15 1.47 7.27
CA GLN A 149 -4.10 1.74 6.27
C GLN A 149 -4.42 1.07 4.93
N SER A 150 -4.82 -0.20 4.93
CA SER A 150 -5.14 -0.92 3.68
C SER A 150 -6.39 -0.38 2.99
N ILE A 151 -7.41 0.03 3.74
CA ILE A 151 -8.62 0.65 3.19
C ILE A 151 -8.28 1.99 2.54
N VAL A 152 -7.48 2.82 3.21
CA VAL A 152 -7.03 4.11 2.66
C VAL A 152 -6.16 3.88 1.42
N TYR A 153 -5.21 2.95 1.48
CA TYR A 153 -4.37 2.60 0.32
C TYR A 153 -5.21 2.25 -0.90
N PHE A 154 -6.16 1.33 -0.74
CA PHE A 154 -7.05 0.90 -1.80
C PHE A 154 -7.94 2.04 -2.32
N GLY A 155 -8.51 2.85 -1.42
CA GLY A 155 -9.33 4.00 -1.80
C GLY A 155 -8.55 5.04 -2.60
N LEU A 156 -7.29 5.30 -2.24
CA LEU A 156 -6.40 6.20 -2.97
C LEU A 156 -6.07 5.66 -4.37
N ILE A 157 -5.89 4.35 -4.52
CA ILE A 157 -5.71 3.72 -5.84
C ILE A 157 -6.95 3.93 -6.73
N ILE A 158 -8.16 3.73 -6.19
CA ILE A 158 -9.40 4.02 -6.94
C ILE A 158 -9.47 5.48 -7.37
N ILE A 159 -9.12 6.41 -6.48
CA ILE A 159 -9.09 7.85 -6.81
C ILE A 159 -8.06 8.11 -7.91
N ALA A 160 -6.87 7.50 -7.85
CA ALA A 160 -5.84 7.68 -8.86
C ALA A 160 -6.33 7.20 -10.24
N LEU A 161 -6.88 5.99 -10.31
CA LEU A 161 -7.42 5.44 -11.57
C LEU A 161 -8.53 6.32 -12.14
N ALA A 162 -9.41 6.85 -11.28
CA ALA A 162 -10.53 7.68 -11.71
C ALA A 162 -10.10 9.05 -12.27
N PHE A 163 -9.08 9.68 -11.68
CA PHE A 163 -8.79 11.10 -11.90
C PHE A 163 -7.41 11.38 -12.51
N PHE A 164 -6.48 10.42 -12.49
CA PHE A 164 -5.09 10.67 -12.92
C PHE A 164 -4.76 10.10 -14.30
N TYR A 165 -5.54 9.14 -14.82
CA TYR A 165 -5.35 8.50 -16.12
C TYR A 165 -6.24 9.11 -17.21
N LYS A 166 -5.72 9.22 -18.44
CA LYS A 166 -6.44 9.80 -19.59
C LYS A 166 -7.66 8.99 -20.02
N GLN A 167 -7.60 7.67 -19.92
CA GLN A 167 -8.75 6.81 -20.18
C GLN A 167 -9.82 6.91 -19.08
N GLY A 168 -9.52 7.60 -17.98
CA GLY A 168 -10.43 7.77 -16.84
C GLY A 168 -10.89 6.43 -16.26
N TRP A 169 -12.15 6.40 -15.83
CA TRP A 169 -12.81 5.19 -15.33
C TRP A 169 -13.15 4.23 -16.48
N SER A 170 -12.14 3.61 -17.10
CA SER A 170 -12.27 2.43 -17.97
C SER A 170 -12.12 1.12 -17.20
N ALA A 171 -12.23 1.17 -15.86
CA ALA A 171 -11.98 0.06 -14.92
C ALA A 171 -12.98 -1.12 -15.01
N GLY A 172 -13.93 -1.08 -15.95
CA GLY A 172 -14.91 -2.13 -16.22
C GLY A 172 -16.10 -2.13 -15.26
N SER A 173 -16.66 -3.32 -14.99
CA SER A 173 -17.87 -3.52 -14.17
C SER A 173 -17.58 -4.32 -12.91
N PHE A 174 -18.17 -3.97 -11.77
CA PHE A 174 -18.11 -4.78 -10.54
C PHE A 174 -18.68 -6.20 -10.72
N SER A 175 -19.54 -6.42 -11.72
CA SER A 175 -20.10 -7.73 -12.04
C SER A 175 -19.23 -8.57 -12.97
N ASP A 176 -18.20 -7.98 -13.57
CA ASP A 176 -17.29 -8.65 -14.48
C ASP A 176 -15.95 -8.92 -13.79
N SER A 177 -15.73 -10.19 -13.42
CA SER A 177 -14.52 -10.67 -12.75
C SER A 177 -13.24 -10.50 -13.59
N GLY A 178 -13.35 -10.23 -14.90
CA GLY A 178 -12.20 -9.93 -15.75
C GLY A 178 -11.68 -8.50 -15.61
N THR A 179 -12.43 -7.62 -14.93
CA THR A 179 -12.13 -6.19 -14.85
C THR A 179 -11.52 -5.80 -13.51
N PHE A 180 -10.83 -4.65 -13.46
CA PHE A 180 -10.23 -4.13 -12.23
C PHE A 180 -11.26 -4.02 -11.09
N LEU A 181 -12.49 -3.59 -11.40
CA LEU A 181 -13.56 -3.46 -10.40
C LEU A 181 -14.11 -4.79 -9.89
N GLY A 182 -14.23 -5.80 -10.76
CA GLY A 182 -14.57 -7.16 -10.33
C GLY A 182 -13.48 -7.75 -9.43
N ASN A 183 -12.21 -7.56 -9.79
CA ASN A 183 -11.07 -7.98 -8.97
C ASN A 183 -11.00 -7.23 -7.64
N ALA A 184 -11.29 -5.93 -7.65
CA ALA A 184 -11.43 -5.10 -6.46
C ALA A 184 -12.53 -5.58 -5.52
N TYR A 185 -13.71 -5.91 -6.05
CA TYR A 185 -14.85 -6.43 -5.29
C TYR A 185 -14.50 -7.71 -4.54
N PHE A 186 -13.84 -8.65 -5.21
CA PHE A 186 -13.38 -9.88 -4.57
C PHE A 186 -12.15 -9.67 -3.69
N GLY A 187 -11.25 -8.76 -4.07
CA GLY A 187 -9.94 -8.63 -3.44
C GLY A 187 -9.91 -7.77 -2.18
N LEU A 188 -10.75 -6.75 -2.09
CA LEU A 188 -10.78 -5.82 -0.97
C LEU A 188 -11.03 -6.52 0.39
N PRO A 189 -12.02 -7.44 0.53
CA PRO A 189 -12.21 -8.17 1.79
C PRO A 189 -10.95 -8.93 2.23
N TRP A 190 -10.27 -9.59 1.30
CA TRP A 190 -9.06 -10.34 1.59
C TRP A 190 -7.89 -9.43 1.95
N MET A 191 -7.73 -8.29 1.25
CA MET A 191 -6.75 -7.26 1.62
C MET A 191 -6.94 -6.80 3.07
N ILE A 192 -8.19 -6.52 3.46
CA ILE A 192 -8.53 -6.05 4.81
C ILE A 192 -8.21 -7.12 5.86
N ILE A 193 -8.60 -8.38 5.61
CA ILE A 193 -8.31 -9.50 6.53
C ILE A 193 -6.79 -9.69 6.68
N HIS A 194 -6.05 -9.67 5.57
CA HIS A 194 -4.60 -9.82 5.60
C HIS A 194 -3.91 -8.65 6.29
N ALA A 195 -4.42 -7.43 6.10
CA ALA A 195 -3.92 -6.26 6.80
C ALA A 195 -4.16 -6.34 8.31
N PHE A 196 -5.32 -6.84 8.74
CA PHE A 196 -5.63 -7.12 10.15
C PHE A 196 -4.63 -8.12 10.75
N ILE A 197 -4.37 -9.21 10.03
CA ILE A 197 -3.38 -10.23 10.42
C ILE A 197 -1.98 -9.62 10.50
N GLY A 198 -1.56 -8.83 9.51
CA GLY A 198 -0.25 -8.18 9.51
C GLY A 198 -0.06 -7.23 10.70
N GLY A 199 -1.09 -6.47 11.07
CA GLY A 199 -1.08 -5.63 12.28
C GLY A 199 -1.02 -6.46 13.58
N PHE A 200 -1.72 -7.60 13.63
CA PHE A 200 -1.62 -8.52 14.75
C PHE A 200 -0.21 -9.12 14.88
N LEU A 201 0.35 -9.60 13.78
CA LEU A 201 1.71 -10.17 13.72
C LEU A 201 2.76 -9.16 14.18
N ALA A 202 2.65 -7.90 13.74
CA ALA A 202 3.53 -6.82 14.17
C ALA A 202 3.51 -6.67 15.71
N HIS A 203 2.33 -6.74 16.31
CA HIS A 203 2.17 -6.69 17.75
C HIS A 203 2.79 -7.90 18.46
N SER A 204 2.52 -9.11 17.99
CA SER A 204 3.04 -10.35 18.59
C SER A 204 4.57 -10.40 18.58
N ILE A 205 5.19 -10.04 17.45
CA ILE A 205 6.66 -9.98 17.35
C ILE A 205 7.23 -8.89 18.26
N TYR A 206 6.60 -7.71 18.30
CA TYR A 206 7.02 -6.62 19.18
C TYR A 206 6.97 -7.01 20.67
N GLN A 207 5.91 -7.71 21.11
CA GLN A 207 5.76 -8.19 22.47
C GLN A 207 6.83 -9.23 22.84
N ASN A 208 7.10 -10.21 21.96
CA ASN A 208 8.08 -11.24 22.23
C ASN A 208 9.50 -10.69 22.40
N GLN A 209 9.84 -9.59 21.74
CA GLN A 209 11.15 -8.93 21.89
C GLN A 209 11.27 -8.07 23.16
N LYS A 210 10.18 -7.91 23.93
CA LYS A 210 10.19 -7.20 25.23
C LYS A 210 10.31 -8.13 26.43
N LYS A 211 10.06 -9.42 26.24
CA LYS A 211 10.29 -10.46 27.24
C LYS A 211 11.77 -10.83 27.25
#